data_AF-A0A430JV04-F1
#
_entry.id   AF-A0A430JV04-F1
#
_cell.length_a   1.000
_cell.length_b   1.000
_cell.length_c   1.000
_cell.angle_alpha   90.00
_cell.angle_beta   90.00
_cell.angle_gamma   90.00
#
_symmetry.space_group_name_H-M   'P 1'
#
loop_
_entity.id
_entity.type
_entity.pdbx_description
1 polymer ?
#
loop_
_entity_poly.entity_id
_entity_poly.type
_entity_poly.pdbx_seq_one_letter_code
_entity_poly.pdbx_strand_id
1 'polypeptide(L)'
;MVRLLSGIAVAVALAGSPTTAIDGDWFSSTAQSIVRENASRDLPGVASNRIDDLKIGDPVTVEQESYQVAPILLDGTPVGTIATDFAGTEVITNDEYFADTVAAMPRDGRIVVFTELGGAEDLGGWFLRVDGLVSPLDPVARSVLAGPVGEDDFETIRESFGTSAAAGTGDSEPGKEQAGSRRIVLYLGVVVGVLAAVTVVLAVRRRRRNAREGQAHDRATPPGNGGRIATISEETVRENE
;
A
#
# COMPACT_ATOMS: atom_id res chain seq x y z
N MET A 1 -46.46 55.08 6.75
CA MET A 1 -45.50 54.49 7.72
C MET A 1 -45.04 53.15 7.15
N VAL A 2 -43.77 53.02 6.81
CA VAL A 2 -43.19 51.90 6.05
C VAL A 2 -42.04 51.28 6.85
N ARG A 3 -42.07 49.94 6.99
CA ARG A 3 -40.97 48.97 7.31
C ARG A 3 -40.30 49.14 8.69
N LEU A 4 -39.79 48.11 9.37
CA LEU A 4 -39.14 46.87 8.94
C LEU A 4 -39.57 45.67 9.82
N LEU A 5 -39.83 44.52 9.17
CA LEU A 5 -39.69 43.19 9.77
C LEU A 5 -38.23 42.78 9.55
N SER A 6 -37.43 42.76 10.62
CA SER A 6 -36.08 42.19 10.59
C SER A 6 -36.19 40.67 10.63
N GLY A 7 -36.02 40.03 9.47
CA GLY A 7 -35.82 38.59 9.37
C GLY A 7 -34.46 38.21 9.94
N ILE A 8 -34.45 37.37 10.97
CA ILE A 8 -33.23 36.70 11.45
C ILE A 8 -32.98 35.54 10.50
N ALA A 9 -32.01 35.70 9.60
CA ALA A 9 -31.46 34.60 8.84
C ALA A 9 -30.56 33.78 9.78
N VAL A 10 -31.00 32.57 10.14
CA VAL A 10 -30.12 31.58 10.77
C VAL A 10 -29.19 31.06 9.69
N ALA A 11 -27.97 31.58 9.65
CA ALA A 11 -26.90 30.96 8.88
C ALA A 11 -26.51 29.67 9.61
N VAL A 12 -26.92 28.51 9.08
CA VAL A 12 -26.29 27.24 9.42
C VAL A 12 -24.89 27.30 8.82
N ALA A 13 -23.92 27.67 9.64
CA ALA A 13 -22.52 27.39 9.34
C ALA A 13 -22.38 25.87 9.33
N LEU A 14 -22.27 25.29 8.13
CA LEU A 14 -21.69 23.96 7.95
C LEU A 14 -20.27 24.05 8.50
N ALA A 15 -20.09 23.60 9.75
CA ALA A 15 -18.79 23.47 10.37
C ALA A 15 -17.97 22.51 9.50
N GLY A 16 -17.03 23.06 8.72
CA GLY A 16 -15.88 22.30 8.29
C GLY A 16 -15.18 21.79 9.54
N SER A 17 -14.90 20.49 9.56
CA SER A 17 -14.24 19.80 10.67
C SER A 17 -12.98 20.55 11.14
N PRO A 18 -12.73 20.66 12.46
CA PRO A 18 -11.54 21.31 12.98
C PRO A 18 -10.30 20.42 12.84
N THR A 19 -9.82 20.18 11.60
CA THR A 19 -8.74 19.21 11.31
C THR A 19 -7.34 19.83 11.33
N THR A 20 -7.07 20.88 12.10
CA THR A 20 -5.73 21.52 12.06
C THR A 20 -5.15 21.92 13.42
N ALA A 21 -5.95 21.91 14.50
CA ALA A 21 -5.46 22.25 15.84
C ALA A 21 -5.25 21.03 16.75
N ILE A 22 -5.99 19.93 16.51
CA ILE A 22 -5.90 18.72 17.35
C ILE A 22 -4.61 17.95 17.05
N ASP A 23 -4.17 17.95 15.79
CA ASP A 23 -3.16 17.04 15.28
C ASP A 23 -1.74 17.36 15.78
N GLY A 24 -1.30 18.62 15.69
CA GLY A 24 0.04 19.01 16.12
C GLY A 24 0.27 18.89 17.64
N ASP A 25 -0.72 19.32 18.43
CA ASP A 25 -0.63 19.29 19.88
C ASP A 25 -0.71 17.85 20.42
N TRP A 26 -1.51 16.99 19.79
CA TRP A 26 -1.60 15.57 20.17
C TRP A 26 -0.30 14.81 19.92
N PHE A 27 0.36 14.99 18.76
CA PHE A 27 1.62 14.30 18.48
C PHE A 27 2.76 14.77 19.38
N SER A 28 2.80 16.07 19.72
CA SER A 28 3.85 16.64 20.57
C SER A 28 3.75 16.21 22.04
N SER A 29 2.55 15.86 22.52
CA SER A 29 2.31 15.57 23.93
C SER A 29 1.85 14.12 24.15
N THR A 30 0.64 13.81 23.70
CA THR A 30 0.00 12.50 23.89
C THR A 30 0.77 11.38 23.20
N ALA A 31 1.06 11.52 21.91
CA ALA A 31 1.78 10.48 21.17
C ALA A 31 3.17 10.24 21.75
N GLN A 32 3.88 11.30 22.13
CA GLN A 32 5.19 11.19 22.77
C GLN A 32 5.11 10.44 24.10
N SER A 33 4.07 10.68 24.91
CA SER A 33 3.83 9.94 26.15
C SER A 33 3.55 8.46 25.89
N ILE A 34 2.63 8.16 24.96
CA ILE A 34 2.26 6.78 24.59
C ILE A 34 3.49 6.01 24.08
N VAL A 35 4.28 6.62 23.20
CA VAL A 35 5.50 6.01 22.67
C VAL A 35 6.50 5.71 23.78
N ARG A 36 6.75 6.64 24.71
CA ARG A 36 7.67 6.40 25.82
C ARG A 36 7.19 5.28 26.76
N GLU A 37 5.90 5.26 27.07
CA GLU A 37 5.30 4.23 27.93
C GLU A 37 5.42 2.83 27.32
N ASN A 38 5.25 2.72 26.01
CA ASN A 38 5.21 1.44 25.31
C ASN A 38 6.54 1.07 24.61
N ALA A 39 7.54 1.97 24.57
CA ALA A 39 8.79 1.78 23.83
C ALA A 39 9.53 0.49 24.19
N SER A 40 9.55 0.11 25.47
CA SER A 40 10.24 -1.13 25.90
C SER A 40 9.60 -2.40 25.33
N ARG A 41 8.31 -2.35 24.97
CA ARG A 41 7.58 -3.46 24.37
C ARG A 41 7.61 -3.37 22.85
N ASP A 42 7.31 -2.20 22.30
CA ASP A 42 6.99 -2.03 20.88
C ASP A 42 8.18 -1.54 20.05
N LEU A 43 9.26 -1.06 20.68
CA LEU A 43 10.49 -0.62 20.03
C LEU A 43 11.72 -1.36 20.61
N PRO A 44 11.84 -2.69 20.42
CA PRO A 44 12.86 -3.52 21.07
C PRO A 44 14.31 -3.15 20.70
N GLY A 45 14.53 -2.35 19.64
CA GLY A 45 15.84 -1.83 19.26
C GLY A 45 16.30 -0.60 20.07
N VAL A 46 15.40 0.01 20.86
CA VAL A 46 15.70 1.22 21.65
C VAL A 46 16.09 0.81 23.08
N ALA A 47 17.29 1.20 23.49
CA ALA A 47 17.75 0.94 24.86
C ALA A 47 16.94 1.76 25.88
N SER A 48 16.64 1.17 27.05
CA SER A 48 15.78 1.80 28.07
C SER A 48 16.28 3.18 28.54
N ASN A 49 17.60 3.39 28.57
CA ASN A 49 18.21 4.67 28.93
C ASN A 49 18.13 5.74 27.82
N ARG A 50 17.55 5.41 26.66
CA ARG A 50 17.38 6.28 25.50
C ARG A 50 15.91 6.60 25.21
N ILE A 51 14.96 6.03 25.96
CA ILE A 51 13.53 6.20 25.73
C ILE A 51 13.11 7.68 25.84
N ASP A 52 13.70 8.42 26.78
CA ASP A 52 13.38 9.84 26.96
C ASP A 52 13.82 10.72 25.78
N ASP A 53 14.80 10.25 25.00
CA ASP A 53 15.32 10.94 23.80
C ASP A 53 14.41 10.75 22.57
N LEU A 54 13.40 9.86 22.64
CA LEU A 54 12.47 9.63 21.55
C LEU A 54 11.64 10.88 21.26
N LYS A 55 11.51 11.18 19.97
CA LYS A 55 10.71 12.29 19.44
C LYS A 55 9.75 11.77 18.39
N ILE A 56 8.65 12.48 18.22
CA ILE A 56 7.73 12.24 17.11
C ILE A 56 8.06 13.24 16.01
N GLY A 57 8.23 12.76 14.79
CA GLY A 57 8.42 13.60 13.61
C GLY A 57 7.11 14.19 13.11
N ASP A 58 7.16 14.81 11.93
CA ASP A 58 5.98 15.43 11.34
C ASP A 58 4.96 14.37 10.91
N PRO A 59 3.67 14.54 11.27
CA PRO A 59 2.64 13.58 10.89
C PRO A 59 2.26 13.72 9.41
N VAL A 60 1.86 12.58 8.84
CA VAL A 60 1.32 12.47 7.48
C VAL A 60 -0.14 12.01 7.58
N THR A 61 -1.02 12.70 6.86
CA THR A 61 -2.43 12.31 6.74
C THR A 61 -2.58 11.12 5.80
N VAL A 62 -3.37 10.15 6.22
CA VAL A 62 -3.73 8.99 5.41
C VAL A 62 -4.85 9.39 4.45
N GLU A 63 -4.70 9.03 3.18
CA GLU A 63 -5.68 9.36 2.15
C GLU A 63 -7.03 8.69 2.45
N GLN A 64 -8.10 9.47 2.28
CA GLN A 64 -9.51 9.04 2.40
C GLN A 64 -9.94 8.53 3.79
N GLU A 65 -9.08 8.64 4.80
CA GLU A 65 -9.35 8.19 6.16
C GLU A 65 -9.01 9.29 7.18
N SER A 66 -9.52 9.14 8.40
CA SER A 66 -9.18 10.06 9.51
C SER A 66 -7.85 9.72 10.20
N TYR A 67 -7.14 8.69 9.71
CA TYR A 67 -5.89 8.27 10.31
C TYR A 67 -4.76 9.26 10.05
N GLN A 68 -3.88 9.38 11.03
CA GLN A 68 -2.58 10.04 10.88
C GLN A 68 -1.47 9.13 11.36
N VAL A 69 -0.31 9.32 10.76
CA VAL A 69 0.88 8.51 11.00
C VAL A 69 2.11 9.39 11.09
N ALA A 70 2.95 9.16 12.09
CA ALA A 70 4.17 9.92 12.30
C ALA A 70 5.36 9.00 12.59
N PRO A 71 6.56 9.35 12.12
CA PRO A 71 7.76 8.57 12.40
C PRO A 71 8.21 8.83 13.84
N ILE A 72 8.69 7.80 14.51
CA ILE A 72 9.33 7.88 15.81
C ILE A 72 10.82 8.00 15.57
N LEU A 73 11.44 9.07 16.08
CA LEU A 73 12.83 9.43 15.84
C LEU A 73 13.66 9.28 17.12
N LEU A 74 14.83 8.67 16.99
CA LEU A 74 15.89 8.69 17.98
C LEU A 74 17.11 9.39 17.38
N ASP A 75 17.51 10.52 17.95
CA ASP A 75 18.59 11.37 17.41
C ASP A 75 18.43 11.73 15.91
N GLY A 76 17.19 11.84 15.45
CA GLY A 76 16.87 12.12 14.04
C GLY A 76 16.87 10.88 13.12
N THR A 77 17.15 9.70 13.66
CA THR A 77 17.02 8.42 12.93
C THR A 77 15.63 7.83 13.18
N PRO A 78 14.87 7.45 12.14
CA PRO A 78 13.61 6.74 12.30
C PRO A 78 13.83 5.36 12.93
N VAL A 79 13.08 5.04 13.98
CA VAL A 79 13.16 3.77 14.73
C VAL A 79 11.82 3.04 14.83
N GLY A 80 10.76 3.66 14.33
CA GLY A 80 9.41 3.13 14.34
C GLY A 80 8.41 4.15 13.86
N THR A 81 7.13 3.79 13.95
CA THR A 81 6.02 4.62 13.49
C THR A 81 4.89 4.52 14.51
N ILE A 82 4.21 5.63 14.76
CA ILE A 82 2.94 5.67 15.51
C ILE A 82 1.83 6.08 14.57
N ALA A 83 0.70 5.38 14.63
CA ALA A 83 -0.51 5.70 13.88
C ALA A 83 -1.72 5.80 14.81
N THR A 84 -2.68 6.67 14.48
CA THR A 84 -3.90 6.89 15.27
C THR A 84 -5.08 7.31 14.40
N ASP A 85 -6.30 6.98 14.83
CA ASP A 85 -7.57 7.54 14.32
C ASP A 85 -8.09 8.75 15.10
N PHE A 86 -7.43 9.11 16.21
CA PHE A 86 -7.92 10.04 17.24
C PHE A 86 -9.25 9.65 17.91
N ALA A 87 -9.85 8.52 17.55
CA ALA A 87 -11.06 7.97 18.17
C ALA A 87 -10.74 7.00 19.32
N GLY A 88 -9.45 6.68 19.52
CA GLY A 88 -8.92 5.93 20.65
C GLY A 88 -8.15 4.68 20.25
N THR A 89 -7.84 4.52 18.97
CA THR A 89 -6.95 3.45 18.49
C THR A 89 -5.59 4.04 18.19
N GLU A 90 -4.56 3.58 18.88
CA GLU A 90 -3.16 3.89 18.59
C GLU A 90 -2.34 2.62 18.40
N VAL A 91 -1.52 2.59 17.35
CA VAL A 91 -0.63 1.45 17.07
C VAL A 91 0.79 1.96 16.88
N ILE A 92 1.73 1.32 17.57
CA ILE A 92 3.17 1.51 17.40
C ILE A 92 3.73 0.32 16.65
N THR A 93 4.53 0.58 15.62
CA THR A 93 5.28 -0.43 14.89
C THR A 93 6.76 -0.08 14.85
N ASN A 94 7.63 -1.07 15.02
CA ASN A 94 9.08 -0.94 14.88
C ASN A 94 9.56 -1.22 13.45
N ASP A 95 8.68 -1.22 12.45
CA ASP A 95 9.09 -1.44 11.07
C ASP A 95 9.93 -0.26 10.55
N GLU A 96 11.24 -0.49 10.43
CA GLU A 96 12.20 0.54 10.00
C GLU A 96 11.88 1.06 8.58
N TYR A 97 11.48 0.17 7.65
CA TYR A 97 11.13 0.57 6.29
C TYR A 97 9.91 1.51 6.27
N PHE A 98 8.89 1.21 7.08
CA PHE A 98 7.75 2.10 7.24
C PHE A 98 8.19 3.44 7.85
N ALA A 99 8.96 3.41 8.94
CA ALA A 99 9.44 4.61 9.61
C ALA A 99 10.25 5.54 8.69
N ASP A 100 11.20 4.98 7.94
CA ASP A 100 12.01 5.69 6.95
C ASP A 100 11.14 6.30 5.86
N THR A 101 10.15 5.56 5.38
CA THR A 101 9.24 6.04 4.33
C THR A 101 8.38 7.20 4.81
N VAL A 102 7.88 7.17 6.04
CA VAL A 102 7.10 8.28 6.62
C VAL A 102 8.01 9.49 6.84
N ALA A 103 9.21 9.29 7.39
CA ALA A 103 10.17 10.36 7.63
C ALA A 103 10.66 11.04 6.34
N ALA A 104 10.79 10.28 5.25
CA ALA A 104 11.20 10.76 3.94
C ALA A 104 10.05 10.80 2.93
N MET A 105 8.82 11.08 3.40
CA MET A 105 7.60 11.05 2.57
C MET A 105 7.80 11.77 1.23
N PRO A 106 7.66 11.07 0.08
CA PRO A 106 7.76 11.70 -1.23
C PRO A 106 6.72 12.80 -1.40
N ARG A 107 7.03 13.85 -2.16
CA ARG A 107 6.15 15.03 -2.33
C ARG A 107 4.77 14.67 -2.89
N ASP A 108 4.74 13.71 -3.80
CA ASP A 108 3.55 13.16 -4.44
C ASP A 108 3.07 11.86 -3.76
N GLY A 109 3.78 11.38 -2.74
CA GLY A 109 3.44 10.18 -2.00
C GLY A 109 2.18 10.36 -1.16
N ARG A 110 1.36 9.32 -1.12
CA ARG A 110 0.17 9.22 -0.26
C ARG A 110 0.21 7.90 0.46
N ILE A 111 -0.15 7.93 1.74
CA ILE A 111 -0.38 6.69 2.50
C ILE A 111 -1.86 6.33 2.35
N VAL A 112 -2.13 5.08 2.01
CA VAL A 112 -3.48 4.50 2.04
C VAL A 112 -3.48 3.34 3.02
N VAL A 113 -4.61 3.13 3.68
CA VAL A 113 -4.78 2.02 4.62
C VAL A 113 -5.94 1.13 4.19
N PHE A 114 -5.78 -0.17 4.44
CA PHE A 114 -6.83 -1.14 4.25
C PHE A 114 -7.17 -1.82 5.59
N THR A 115 -8.20 -1.31 6.26
CA THR A 115 -8.63 -1.71 7.61
C THR A 115 -9.04 -3.18 7.70
N GLU A 116 -9.62 -3.76 6.63
CA GLU A 116 -10.04 -5.17 6.61
C GLU A 116 -8.87 -6.16 6.80
N LEU A 117 -7.62 -5.73 6.57
CA LEU A 117 -6.43 -6.58 6.73
C LEU A 117 -5.95 -6.71 8.17
N GLY A 118 -6.29 -5.76 9.05
CA GLY A 118 -5.75 -5.64 10.41
C GLY A 118 -6.54 -6.38 11.49
N GLY A 119 -7.73 -6.88 11.18
CA GLY A 119 -8.63 -7.37 12.23
C GLY A 119 -9.16 -6.25 13.14
N ALA A 120 -9.78 -6.61 14.25
CA ALA A 120 -10.56 -5.65 15.06
C ALA A 120 -9.72 -4.70 15.93
N GLU A 121 -8.43 -5.00 16.15
CA GLU A 121 -7.56 -4.24 17.06
C GLU A 121 -6.40 -3.54 16.33
N ASP A 122 -6.21 -3.77 15.03
CA ASP A 122 -5.22 -3.05 14.23
C ASP A 122 -5.89 -2.04 13.29
N LEU A 123 -5.13 -1.02 12.90
CA LEU A 123 -5.58 0.03 12.00
C LEU A 123 -5.65 -0.43 10.53
N GLY A 124 -5.24 -1.66 10.22
CA GLY A 124 -5.21 -2.23 8.86
C GLY A 124 -3.81 -2.44 8.29
N GLY A 125 -3.75 -2.86 7.02
CA GLY A 125 -2.52 -2.93 6.24
C GLY A 125 -2.21 -1.60 5.56
N TRP A 126 -0.96 -1.16 5.63
CA TRP A 126 -0.51 0.17 5.23
C TRP A 126 0.24 0.13 3.92
N PHE A 127 -0.09 1.04 3.00
CA PHE A 127 0.53 1.10 1.67
C PHE A 127 0.92 2.53 1.31
N LEU A 128 1.99 2.65 0.52
CA LEU A 128 2.44 3.89 -0.10
C LEU A 128 2.00 3.89 -1.55
N ARG A 129 1.31 4.95 -1.96
CA ARG A 129 0.96 5.26 -3.35
C ARG A 129 1.86 6.38 -3.85
N VAL A 130 2.64 6.12 -4.89
CA VAL A 130 3.55 7.07 -5.56
C VAL A 130 3.57 6.73 -7.05
N ASP A 131 3.45 7.73 -7.93
CA ASP A 131 3.54 7.56 -9.39
C ASP A 131 2.69 6.41 -9.98
N GLY A 132 1.47 6.19 -9.47
CA GLY A 132 0.56 5.12 -9.94
C GLY A 132 0.97 3.70 -9.50
N LEU A 133 1.93 3.58 -8.59
CA LEU A 133 2.32 2.33 -7.94
C LEU A 133 1.90 2.34 -6.47
N VAL A 134 1.38 1.21 -6.00
CA VAL A 134 1.04 0.96 -4.61
C VAL A 134 2.00 -0.07 -4.03
N SER A 135 2.72 0.32 -2.99
CA SER A 135 3.77 -0.48 -2.35
C SER A 135 3.40 -0.80 -0.90
N PRO A 136 3.57 -2.05 -0.43
CA PRO A 136 3.28 -2.41 0.95
C PRO A 136 4.31 -1.79 1.91
N LEU A 137 3.85 -1.16 3.00
CA LEU A 137 4.71 -0.51 3.99
C LEU A 137 4.96 -1.39 5.20
N ASP A 138 3.92 -2.01 5.73
CA ASP A 138 4.00 -2.74 6.98
C ASP A 138 3.97 -4.27 6.76
N PRO A 139 4.26 -5.08 7.80
CA PRO A 139 4.19 -6.54 7.70
C PRO A 139 2.82 -7.07 7.25
N VAL A 140 1.72 -6.43 7.65
CA VAL A 140 0.36 -6.86 7.26
C VAL A 140 0.16 -6.65 5.76
N ALA A 141 0.48 -5.46 5.24
CA ALA A 141 0.44 -5.19 3.80
C ALA A 141 1.37 -6.12 3.00
N ARG A 142 2.56 -6.44 3.53
CA ARG A 142 3.53 -7.34 2.88
C ARG A 142 3.08 -8.80 2.83
N SER A 143 2.15 -9.20 3.72
CA SER A 143 1.51 -10.51 3.65
C SER A 143 0.56 -10.65 2.45
N VAL A 144 0.01 -9.52 1.98
CA VAL A 144 -0.90 -9.45 0.83
C VAL A 144 -0.13 -9.20 -0.47
N LEU A 145 0.79 -8.23 -0.45
CA LEU A 145 1.59 -7.84 -1.60
C LEU A 145 3.07 -8.11 -1.32
N ALA A 146 3.71 -8.92 -2.16
CA ALA A 146 5.15 -9.17 -2.06
C ALA A 146 6.01 -8.03 -2.63
N GLY A 147 5.41 -6.91 -3.04
CA GLY A 147 6.08 -5.76 -3.62
C GLY A 147 5.13 -4.79 -4.33
N PRO A 148 5.66 -3.74 -4.98
CA PRO A 148 4.87 -2.72 -5.65
C PRO A 148 3.99 -3.29 -6.78
N VAL A 149 2.74 -2.85 -6.85
CA VAL A 149 1.77 -3.18 -7.90
C VAL A 149 1.18 -1.90 -8.50
N GLY A 150 0.58 -1.98 -9.69
CA GLY A 150 -0.15 -0.83 -10.26
C GLY A 150 -1.45 -0.57 -9.51
N GLU A 151 -1.96 0.66 -9.57
CA GLU A 151 -3.23 1.05 -8.93
C GLU A 151 -4.42 0.17 -9.36
N ASP A 152 -4.58 -0.12 -10.66
CA ASP A 152 -5.68 -0.98 -11.14
C ASP A 152 -5.63 -2.39 -10.55
N ASP A 153 -4.41 -2.95 -10.42
CA ASP A 153 -4.19 -4.26 -9.80
C ASP A 153 -4.48 -4.18 -8.29
N PHE A 154 -4.10 -3.08 -7.63
CA PHE A 154 -4.37 -2.84 -6.22
C PHE A 154 -5.87 -2.75 -5.92
N GLU A 155 -6.64 -2.00 -6.70
CA GLU A 155 -8.09 -1.89 -6.54
C GLU A 155 -8.79 -3.23 -6.80
N THR A 156 -8.35 -3.98 -7.82
CA THR A 156 -8.86 -5.34 -8.07
C THR A 156 -8.64 -6.26 -6.85
N ILE A 157 -7.47 -6.16 -6.22
CA ILE A 157 -7.15 -6.92 -5.00
C ILE A 157 -8.05 -6.45 -3.85
N ARG A 158 -8.19 -5.14 -3.63
CA ARG A 158 -9.05 -4.54 -2.61
C ARG A 158 -10.51 -4.99 -2.75
N GLU A 159 -11.06 -4.96 -3.97
CA GLU A 159 -12.41 -5.45 -4.27
C GLU A 159 -12.59 -6.94 -3.96
N SER A 160 -11.55 -7.76 -4.16
CA SER A 160 -11.60 -9.19 -3.87
C SER A 160 -11.73 -9.48 -2.37
N PHE A 161 -11.17 -8.63 -1.51
CA PHE A 161 -11.33 -8.73 -0.06
C PHE A 161 -12.73 -8.30 0.39
N GLY A 162 -13.25 -7.17 -0.13
CA GLY A 162 -14.61 -6.73 0.16
C GLY A 162 -15.70 -7.69 -0.37
N THR A 163 -15.46 -8.31 -1.53
CA THR A 163 -16.36 -9.35 -2.09
C THR A 163 -16.33 -10.63 -1.25
N SER A 164 -15.19 -10.99 -0.67
CA SER A 164 -15.09 -12.16 0.21
C SER A 164 -15.81 -11.94 1.55
N ALA A 165 -15.87 -10.70 2.04
CA ALA A 165 -16.69 -10.34 3.21
C ALA A 165 -18.20 -10.37 2.90
N ALA A 166 -18.61 -10.02 1.67
CA ALA A 166 -20.01 -10.04 1.23
C ALA A 166 -20.53 -11.43 0.84
N ALA A 167 -19.65 -12.35 0.41
CA ALA A 167 -20.02 -13.72 0.03
C ALA A 167 -20.27 -14.66 1.25
N GLY A 168 -20.10 -14.16 2.49
CA GLY A 168 -20.25 -14.93 3.73
C GLY A 168 -21.64 -14.91 4.38
N THR A 169 -22.62 -14.20 3.83
CA THR A 169 -24.03 -14.22 4.31
C THR A 169 -24.90 -15.07 3.40
N GLY A 170 -24.72 -16.39 3.49
CA GLY A 170 -25.62 -17.39 2.90
C GLY A 170 -26.00 -18.42 3.95
N ASP A 171 -27.24 -18.34 4.44
CA ASP A 171 -28.00 -19.25 5.30
C ASP A 171 -27.23 -20.22 6.22
N SER A 172 -27.22 -19.92 7.51
CA SER A 172 -27.12 -20.95 8.55
C SER A 172 -27.95 -20.56 9.76
N GLU A 173 -29.02 -21.31 9.98
CA GLU A 173 -29.85 -21.33 11.18
C GLU A 173 -29.00 -21.47 12.47
N PRO A 174 -29.48 -20.93 13.61
CA PRO A 174 -28.72 -20.92 14.84
C PRO A 174 -28.84 -22.28 15.55
N GLY A 175 -27.80 -23.10 15.45
CA GLY A 175 -27.74 -24.42 16.08
C GLY A 175 -26.38 -24.70 16.74
N LYS A 176 -26.28 -24.30 18.01
CA LYS A 176 -25.46 -24.85 19.11
C LYS A 176 -24.05 -25.42 18.80
N GLU A 177 -23.07 -24.78 19.44
CA GLU A 177 -21.83 -25.35 20.00
C GLU A 177 -21.06 -26.40 19.16
N GLN A 178 -19.94 -25.97 18.58
CA GLN A 178 -18.70 -26.75 18.64
C GLN A 178 -17.47 -25.85 18.46
N ALA A 179 -17.04 -25.27 19.59
CA ALA A 179 -15.73 -24.69 19.77
C ALA A 179 -14.67 -25.81 19.63
N GLY A 180 -14.25 -26.07 18.40
CA GLY A 180 -13.24 -27.09 18.09
C GLY A 180 -12.89 -27.19 16.61
N SER A 181 -13.79 -26.76 15.71
CA SER A 181 -13.60 -26.85 14.25
C SER A 181 -13.34 -25.50 13.55
N ARG A 182 -13.37 -24.39 14.30
CA ARG A 182 -13.26 -23.03 13.74
C ARG A 182 -11.85 -22.64 13.28
N ARG A 183 -10.81 -23.34 13.75
CA ARG A 183 -9.43 -23.13 13.29
C ARG A 183 -9.17 -23.74 11.91
N ILE A 184 -9.81 -24.87 11.58
CA ILE A 184 -9.57 -25.58 10.31
C ILE A 184 -10.20 -24.84 9.12
N VAL A 185 -11.37 -24.20 9.32
CA VAL A 185 -12.02 -23.39 8.28
C VAL A 185 -11.25 -22.08 8.01
N LEU A 186 -10.62 -21.49 9.03
CA LEU A 186 -9.84 -20.26 8.90
C LEU A 186 -8.54 -20.47 8.10
N TYR A 187 -7.82 -21.57 8.35
CA TYR A 187 -6.63 -21.93 7.56
C TYR A 187 -7.00 -22.22 6.09
N LEU A 188 -8.16 -22.84 5.82
CA LEU A 188 -8.58 -23.11 4.45
C LEU A 188 -8.86 -21.82 3.68
N GLY A 189 -9.49 -20.83 4.32
CA GLY A 189 -9.74 -19.51 3.70
C GLY A 189 -8.45 -18.75 3.36
N VAL A 190 -7.48 -18.73 4.27
CA VAL A 190 -6.16 -18.11 4.04
C VAL A 190 -5.40 -18.85 2.93
N VAL A 191 -5.41 -20.19 2.94
CA VAL A 191 -4.73 -20.98 1.90
C VAL A 191 -5.37 -20.75 0.53
N VAL A 192 -6.70 -20.70 0.43
CA VAL A 192 -7.39 -20.42 -0.84
C VAL A 192 -7.12 -18.99 -1.31
N GLY A 193 -7.11 -18.00 -0.42
CA GLY A 193 -6.76 -16.61 -0.74
C GLY A 193 -5.33 -16.47 -1.25
N VAL A 194 -4.37 -17.08 -0.56
CA VAL A 194 -2.96 -17.12 -0.99
C VAL A 194 -2.81 -17.85 -2.32
N LEU A 195 -3.50 -18.98 -2.52
CA LEU A 195 -3.46 -19.71 -3.79
C LEU A 195 -4.05 -18.88 -4.93
N ALA A 196 -5.18 -18.19 -4.71
CA ALA A 196 -5.79 -17.30 -5.69
C ALA A 196 -4.84 -16.16 -6.08
N ALA A 197 -4.26 -15.48 -5.09
CA ALA A 197 -3.26 -14.43 -5.29
C ALA A 197 -2.03 -14.95 -6.07
N VAL A 198 -1.53 -16.13 -5.72
CA VAL A 198 -0.43 -16.79 -6.45
C VAL A 198 -0.82 -17.10 -7.90
N THR A 199 -2.05 -17.58 -8.18
CA THR A 199 -2.51 -17.79 -9.56
C THR A 199 -2.59 -16.50 -10.35
N VAL A 200 -3.09 -15.41 -9.75
CA VAL A 200 -3.16 -14.09 -10.40
C VAL A 200 -1.75 -13.58 -10.71
N VAL A 201 -0.83 -13.65 -9.75
CA VAL A 201 0.57 -13.24 -9.95
C VAL A 201 1.25 -14.08 -11.04
N LEU A 202 1.01 -15.40 -11.08
CA LEU A 202 1.53 -16.29 -12.11
C LEU A 202 0.89 -16.01 -13.49
N ALA A 203 -0.39 -15.68 -13.54
CA ALA A 203 -1.09 -15.32 -14.77
C ALA A 203 -0.58 -13.99 -15.35
N VAL A 204 -0.37 -12.99 -14.48
CA VAL A 204 0.22 -11.69 -14.85
C VAL A 204 1.66 -11.87 -15.34
N ARG A 205 2.47 -12.68 -14.64
CA ARG A 205 3.84 -13.01 -15.07
C ARG A 205 3.87 -13.76 -16.40
N ARG A 206 2.92 -14.69 -16.65
CA ARG A 206 2.78 -15.37 -17.95
C ARG A 206 2.41 -14.40 -19.06
N ARG A 207 1.44 -13.50 -18.84
CA ARG A 207 1.09 -12.47 -19.84
C ARG A 207 2.28 -11.58 -20.19
N ARG A 208 3.10 -11.21 -19.20
CA ARG A 208 4.34 -10.43 -19.43
C ARG A 208 5.42 -11.21 -20.19
N ARG A 209 5.52 -12.54 -20.03
CA ARG A 209 6.40 -13.38 -20.87
C ARG A 209 5.89 -13.51 -22.30
N ASN A 210 4.60 -13.77 -22.47
CA ASN A 210 3.98 -13.91 -23.78
C ASN A 210 4.05 -12.60 -24.60
N ALA A 211 3.97 -11.45 -23.94
CA ALA A 211 4.20 -10.14 -24.57
C ALA A 211 5.65 -9.93 -25.02
N ARG A 212 6.63 -10.50 -24.30
CA ARG A 212 8.05 -10.44 -24.67
C ARG A 212 8.43 -11.45 -25.75
N GLU A 213 7.78 -12.62 -25.79
CA GLU A 213 7.97 -13.62 -26.85
C GLU A 213 7.27 -13.22 -28.16
N GLY A 214 6.09 -12.59 -28.11
CA GLY A 214 5.43 -12.03 -29.29
C GLY A 214 6.26 -10.92 -29.97
N GLN A 215 7.02 -10.16 -29.19
CA GLN A 215 7.91 -9.13 -29.72
C GLN A 215 9.26 -9.67 -30.23
N ALA A 216 9.64 -10.90 -29.85
CA ALA A 216 10.82 -11.58 -30.36
C ALA A 216 10.55 -12.27 -31.71
N HIS A 217 9.30 -12.66 -31.99
CA HIS A 217 8.96 -13.30 -33.26
C HIS A 217 8.76 -12.30 -34.41
N ASP A 218 8.29 -11.08 -34.14
CA ASP A 218 8.09 -10.03 -35.15
C ASP A 218 9.38 -9.33 -35.60
N ARG A 219 10.54 -9.62 -34.99
CA ARG A 219 11.83 -9.00 -35.37
C ARG A 219 12.70 -9.85 -36.30
N ALA A 220 12.24 -11.03 -36.71
CA ALA A 220 12.97 -11.90 -37.63
C ALA A 220 12.36 -11.87 -39.05
N THR A 221 12.38 -10.71 -39.70
CA THR A 221 12.27 -10.64 -41.17
C THR A 221 13.61 -10.11 -41.70
N PRO A 222 14.41 -10.91 -42.42
CA PRO A 222 15.62 -10.41 -43.04
C PRO A 222 15.23 -9.53 -44.25
N PRO A 223 15.82 -8.33 -44.44
CA PRO A 223 15.63 -7.60 -45.67
C PRO A 223 16.36 -8.34 -46.79
N GLY A 224 15.58 -8.88 -47.73
CA GLY A 224 16.09 -9.41 -48.99
C GLY A 224 16.75 -8.31 -49.80
N ASN A 225 18.03 -8.50 -50.13
CA ASN A 225 18.73 -7.65 -51.09
C ASN A 225 19.15 -8.49 -52.28
N GLY A 226 18.28 -8.54 -53.29
CA GLY A 226 18.64 -8.97 -54.63
C GLY A 226 19.10 -7.76 -55.44
N GLY A 227 20.30 -7.83 -56.02
CA GLY A 227 20.65 -6.94 -57.14
C GLY A 227 22.11 -6.54 -57.28
N ARG A 228 22.85 -7.32 -58.09
CA ARG A 228 23.92 -6.91 -59.01
C ARG A 228 25.22 -6.35 -58.43
N ILE A 229 26.29 -7.15 -58.50
CA ILE A 229 27.58 -6.67 -59.04
C ILE A 229 28.03 -7.65 -60.12
N ALA A 230 28.29 -7.09 -61.30
CA ALA A 230 28.86 -7.77 -62.44
C ALA A 230 30.39 -7.84 -62.32
N THR A 231 30.95 -8.79 -63.07
CA THR A 231 32.33 -8.81 -63.59
C THR A 231 33.36 -9.55 -62.75
N ILE A 232 33.55 -10.83 -63.07
CA ILE A 232 34.88 -11.33 -63.42
C ILE A 232 34.70 -12.32 -64.58
N SER A 233 35.11 -11.90 -65.77
CA SER A 233 35.26 -12.75 -66.95
C SER A 233 36.65 -13.35 -66.91
N GLU A 234 36.75 -14.67 -66.87
CA GLU A 234 37.94 -15.41 -67.31
C GLU A 234 37.50 -16.79 -67.79
N GLU A 235 37.14 -16.89 -69.07
CA GLU A 235 37.37 -18.11 -69.83
C GLU A 235 37.98 -17.75 -71.18
N THR A 236 39.16 -18.32 -71.37
CA THR A 236 40.14 -18.15 -72.43
C THR A 236 39.69 -18.83 -73.73
N VAL A 237 39.67 -18.10 -74.85
CA VAL A 237 39.75 -18.71 -76.20
C VAL A 237 40.66 -17.87 -77.10
N ARG A 238 41.69 -18.54 -77.64
CA ARG A 238 42.66 -18.08 -78.64
C ARG A 238 41.98 -17.85 -79.99
N GLU A 239 42.44 -16.89 -80.80
CA GLU A 239 42.92 -17.09 -82.20
C GLU A 239 43.19 -15.78 -82.96
N ASN A 240 44.26 -15.81 -83.78
CA ASN A 240 44.56 -15.06 -85.01
C ASN A 240 44.93 -13.56 -84.94
N GLU A 241 46.25 -13.26 -84.87
CA GLU A 241 47.16 -12.88 -85.99
C GLU A 241 48.51 -12.39 -85.43
#